data_AF-A0A1B6F6G6-F1
#
_entry.id   AF-A0A1B6F6G6-F1
#
_cell.length_a   1.000
_cell.length_b   1.000
_cell.length_c   1.000
_cell.angle_alpha   90.00
_cell.angle_beta   90.00
_cell.angle_gamma   90.00
#
_symmetry.space_group_name_H-M   'P 1'
#
loop_
_entity.id
_entity.type
_entity.pdbx_description
1 polymer ?
#
loop_
_entity_poly.entity_id
_entity_poly.type
_entity_poly.pdbx_seq_one_letter_code
_entity_poly.pdbx_strand_id
1 'polypeptide(L)'
;LDSNEYYGGMWAAFNFDGLQKWLGECQNKASELEHETTDNLLKEGESLIKAGSQFATVFNIEEKWFIPQELLEKDSGPQPSKDTQTEEEGLAKGDQEGDLEKGEKESAESEKEKDSTQSKCWSQNKLKTLYRKFNLDLAPKLLYSRGSLVELLISSNIARYAEFRSVSRVLTYINDKLETVPCSRADVFSTKEISVVEKRMLMKLLTLCHEYAKDPDNKEFQGFEDKTFVEYLDSKKLTPNLLHYVLYAIAMSTHKTPCMEGVERTQRFLTSLGRYGNTPLLWPMYGSGELPQCFCRLCAVFGGVYHLKRAANSVIISQQEGEPHCAGIVSGSQRLSTEHLVMAVSDAPKTFLQSAPTGGLSRGIFLTDRSMLSGNKEMLTLLQFPPQDANGELVTVIEVGPSTNACPQGLYVVHMTCRQVKSAREDLAAAVSTLLHTEPCEGTYRSDTLSQATLTHKQEDGTDVEGAEISQTECQAVKPQLLWSLYFNCPETSSCDLS
;
A
#
# COMPACT_ATOMS: atom_id res chain seq x y z
N LEU A 1 -19.60 -9.25 -14.57
CA LEU A 1 -19.83 -7.95 -15.23
C LEU A 1 -19.22 -6.88 -14.35
N ASP A 2 -18.71 -5.80 -14.93
CA ASP A 2 -18.29 -4.60 -14.18
C ASP A 2 -18.62 -3.36 -15.05
N SER A 3 -19.16 -2.32 -14.43
CA SER A 3 -19.45 -1.05 -15.11
C SER A 3 -18.18 -0.26 -15.42
N ASN A 4 -17.11 -0.51 -14.65
CA ASN A 4 -15.79 0.07 -14.87
C ASN A 4 -15.12 -0.48 -16.12
N GLU A 5 -14.13 0.26 -16.61
CA GLU A 5 -13.25 -0.18 -17.70
C GLU A 5 -12.02 -0.98 -17.23
N TYR A 6 -11.93 -1.22 -15.93
CA TYR A 6 -10.84 -1.89 -15.24
C TYR A 6 -11.42 -2.90 -14.24
N TYR A 7 -10.59 -3.83 -13.76
CA TYR A 7 -10.98 -4.81 -12.76
C TYR A 7 -10.76 -4.29 -11.33
N GLY A 8 -11.54 -4.83 -10.39
CA GLY A 8 -11.27 -4.69 -8.95
C GLY A 8 -12.06 -3.60 -8.23
N GLY A 9 -12.74 -2.70 -8.96
CA GLY A 9 -13.52 -1.62 -8.35
C GLY A 9 -12.70 -0.82 -7.33
N MET A 10 -13.18 -0.71 -6.10
CA MET A 10 -12.47 -0.02 -5.00
C MET A 10 -11.18 -0.71 -4.52
N TRP A 11 -10.86 -1.90 -5.05
CA TRP A 11 -9.61 -2.62 -4.82
C TRP A 11 -8.60 -2.43 -5.94
N ALA A 12 -8.94 -1.68 -6.99
CA ALA A 12 -8.06 -1.47 -8.13
C ALA A 12 -6.78 -0.70 -7.74
N ALA A 13 -5.74 -0.92 -8.55
CA ALA A 13 -4.52 -0.14 -8.59
C ALA A 13 -4.44 0.59 -9.92
N PHE A 14 -3.94 1.83 -9.92
CA PHE A 14 -3.83 2.64 -11.13
C PHE A 14 -2.42 3.14 -11.36
N ASN A 15 -2.04 3.24 -12.62
CA ASN A 15 -0.99 4.16 -12.99
C ASN A 15 -1.44 5.61 -12.76
N PHE A 16 -0.50 6.57 -12.81
CA PHE A 16 -0.82 7.95 -12.42
C PHE A 16 -1.94 8.56 -13.29
N ASP A 17 -1.94 8.32 -14.60
CA ASP A 17 -2.95 8.84 -15.52
C ASP A 17 -4.32 8.17 -15.33
N GLY A 18 -4.34 6.85 -15.11
CA GLY A 18 -5.54 6.10 -14.76
C GLY A 18 -6.17 6.59 -13.46
N LEU A 19 -5.35 6.96 -12.46
CA LEU A 19 -5.84 7.52 -11.21
C LEU A 19 -6.47 8.90 -11.45
N GLN A 20 -5.87 9.75 -12.27
CA GLN A 20 -6.42 11.06 -12.63
C GLN A 20 -7.77 10.92 -13.35
N LYS A 21 -7.88 9.96 -14.27
CA LYS A 21 -9.16 9.63 -14.92
C LYS A 21 -10.21 9.18 -13.90
N TRP A 22 -9.85 8.28 -13.00
CA TRP A 22 -10.72 7.81 -11.92
C TRP A 22 -11.19 8.95 -11.01
N LEU A 23 -10.31 9.90 -10.66
CA LEU A 23 -10.68 11.11 -9.91
C LEU A 23 -11.70 11.95 -10.67
N GLY A 24 -11.50 12.15 -11.97
CA GLY A 24 -12.44 12.86 -12.83
C GLY A 24 -13.81 12.18 -12.89
N GLU A 25 -13.86 10.84 -12.96
CA GLU A 25 -15.10 10.05 -12.92
C GLU A 25 -15.82 10.19 -11.56
N CYS A 26 -15.08 10.27 -10.46
CA CYS A 26 -15.65 10.52 -9.13
C CYS A 26 -16.24 11.94 -9.00
N GLN A 27 -15.63 12.94 -9.64
CA GLN A 27 -16.06 14.34 -9.55
C GLN A 27 -17.21 14.71 -10.53
N ASN A 28 -17.24 14.14 -11.73
CA ASN A 28 -18.15 14.54 -12.81
C ASN A 28 -19.58 13.94 -12.72
N LYS A 29 -20.13 13.83 -11.52
CA LYS A 29 -21.41 13.14 -11.31
C LYS A 29 -22.63 14.03 -11.46
N ALA A 30 -23.19 14.05 -12.66
CA ALA A 30 -24.63 14.26 -12.88
C ALA A 30 -25.01 13.87 -14.33
N SER A 31 -25.32 12.59 -14.55
CA SER A 31 -26.34 12.26 -15.54
C SER A 31 -27.03 10.97 -15.13
N GLU A 32 -28.25 11.10 -14.65
CA GLU A 32 -29.19 9.99 -14.70
C GLU A 32 -29.37 9.67 -16.18
N LEU A 33 -28.84 8.54 -16.63
CA LEU A 33 -29.27 7.96 -17.89
C LEU A 33 -30.75 7.59 -17.69
N GLU A 34 -31.64 8.46 -18.18
CA GLU A 34 -33.03 8.11 -18.45
C GLU A 34 -33.01 6.88 -19.35
N HIS A 35 -33.38 5.73 -18.78
CA HIS A 35 -33.52 4.52 -19.55
C HIS A 35 -34.99 4.30 -19.91
N GLU A 36 -35.20 4.04 -21.20
CA GLU A 36 -36.44 3.59 -21.80
C GLU A 36 -37.08 2.45 -20.98
N THR A 37 -38.42 2.48 -20.90
CA THR A 37 -39.25 1.44 -20.29
C THR A 37 -38.85 0.04 -20.78
N THR A 38 -38.32 -0.78 -19.87
CA THR A 38 -37.81 -2.14 -20.12
C THR A 38 -38.85 -3.23 -19.87
N ASP A 39 -40.14 -2.86 -19.76
CA ASP A 39 -41.24 -3.77 -19.42
C ASP A 39 -41.36 -4.97 -20.39
N ASN A 40 -40.90 -4.81 -21.64
CA ASN A 40 -40.88 -5.89 -22.64
C ASN A 40 -39.89 -7.04 -22.33
N LEU A 41 -39.00 -6.89 -21.34
CA LEU A 41 -38.01 -7.91 -20.94
C LEU A 41 -38.49 -8.82 -19.79
N LEU A 42 -39.63 -8.48 -19.18
CA LEU A 42 -40.21 -9.23 -18.07
C LEU A 42 -41.12 -10.35 -18.57
N LYS A 43 -41.12 -11.47 -17.84
CA LYS A 43 -42.11 -12.53 -17.96
C LYS A 43 -43.25 -12.29 -16.98
N GLU A 44 -44.37 -12.97 -17.18
CA GLU A 44 -45.53 -12.91 -16.29
C GLU A 44 -45.13 -13.30 -14.85
N GLY A 45 -45.50 -12.47 -13.87
CA GLY A 45 -45.16 -12.67 -12.46
C GLY A 45 -43.77 -12.17 -12.03
N GLU A 46 -43.02 -11.52 -12.92
CA GLU A 46 -41.72 -10.92 -12.59
C GLU A 46 -41.81 -9.40 -12.31
N SER A 47 -40.85 -8.91 -11.53
CA SER A 47 -40.69 -7.50 -11.19
C SER A 47 -39.24 -7.05 -11.37
N LEU A 48 -39.05 -5.76 -11.66
CA LEU A 48 -37.74 -5.13 -11.78
C LEU A 48 -37.41 -4.33 -10.54
N ILE A 49 -36.22 -4.54 -10.01
CA ILE A 49 -35.64 -3.72 -8.95
C ILE A 49 -34.40 -3.04 -9.51
N LYS A 50 -34.41 -1.71 -9.56
CA LYS A 50 -33.28 -0.92 -10.07
C LYS A 50 -32.02 -1.22 -9.24
N ALA A 51 -30.92 -1.52 -9.92
CA ALA A 51 -29.63 -1.70 -9.27
C ALA A 51 -29.16 -0.38 -8.64
N GLY A 52 -28.33 -0.48 -7.59
CA GLY A 52 -27.77 0.66 -6.88
C GLY A 52 -26.82 1.48 -7.76
N SER A 53 -26.78 2.81 -7.55
CA SER A 53 -26.03 3.74 -8.40
C SER A 53 -24.53 3.79 -8.09
N GLN A 54 -23.74 4.02 -9.14
CA GLN A 54 -22.51 3.27 -9.35
C GLN A 54 -21.20 4.00 -9.04
N PHE A 55 -21.16 5.11 -8.30
CA PHE A 55 -19.86 5.73 -7.91
C PHE A 55 -19.93 6.67 -6.67
N ALA A 56 -21.01 6.66 -5.87
CA ALA A 56 -21.10 7.56 -4.70
C ALA A 56 -20.48 6.92 -3.46
N THR A 57 -19.47 6.09 -3.65
CA THR A 57 -18.71 5.49 -2.56
C THR A 57 -17.62 6.46 -2.11
N VAL A 58 -17.01 7.20 -3.03
CA VAL A 58 -15.89 8.09 -2.70
C VAL A 58 -16.32 9.54 -2.59
N PHE A 59 -15.89 10.21 -1.52
CA PHE A 59 -16.23 11.61 -1.22
C PHE A 59 -15.08 12.29 -0.47
N ASN A 60 -15.18 13.61 -0.25
CA ASN A 60 -14.12 14.43 0.35
C ASN A 60 -12.75 14.27 -0.34
N ILE A 61 -12.77 14.27 -1.68
CA ILE A 61 -11.56 14.11 -2.49
C ILE A 61 -10.77 15.42 -2.46
N GLU A 62 -9.52 15.35 -2.00
CA GLU A 62 -8.60 16.48 -1.98
C GLU A 62 -7.25 16.08 -2.58
N GLU A 63 -6.86 16.74 -3.68
CA GLU A 63 -5.57 16.56 -4.35
C GLU A 63 -4.71 17.81 -4.18
N LYS A 64 -3.40 17.63 -3.91
CA LYS A 64 -2.45 18.74 -3.81
C LYS A 64 -1.06 18.35 -4.31
N TRP A 65 -0.46 19.26 -5.10
CA TRP A 65 0.95 19.23 -5.48
C TRP A 65 1.79 20.12 -4.55
N PHE A 66 3.01 19.68 -4.26
CA PHE A 66 3.98 20.38 -3.39
C PHE A 66 5.28 20.73 -4.12
N ILE A 67 5.29 20.55 -5.44
CA ILE A 67 6.40 20.82 -6.33
C ILE A 67 5.93 21.69 -7.50
N PRO A 68 6.83 22.47 -8.13
CA PRO A 68 6.48 23.31 -9.26
C PRO A 68 6.12 22.47 -10.49
N GLN A 69 5.33 23.07 -11.38
CA GLN A 69 4.93 22.44 -12.63
C GLN A 69 6.14 22.11 -13.51
N GLU A 70 7.08 23.07 -13.59
CA GLU A 70 8.35 22.96 -14.29
C GLU A 70 9.49 23.45 -13.40
N LEU A 71 10.69 22.92 -13.61
CA LEU A 71 11.88 23.47 -12.98
C LEU A 71 12.31 24.68 -13.78
N LEU A 72 12.58 25.81 -13.13
CA LEU A 72 13.24 26.93 -13.79
C LEU A 72 14.60 26.43 -14.28
N GLU A 73 14.83 26.49 -15.59
CA GLU A 73 16.15 26.31 -16.15
C GLU A 73 17.05 27.35 -15.49
N LYS A 74 18.00 26.91 -14.65
CA LYS A 74 19.11 27.77 -14.30
C LYS A 74 19.85 28.03 -15.61
N ASP A 75 19.88 29.27 -16.06
CA ASP A 75 20.72 29.77 -17.16
C ASP A 75 22.12 29.15 -17.04
N SER A 76 22.36 28.03 -17.69
CA SER A 76 23.70 27.57 -17.99
C SER A 76 24.14 28.44 -19.15
N GLY A 77 24.90 29.49 -18.84
CA GLY A 77 25.46 30.41 -19.82
C GLY A 77 26.16 29.69 -20.99
N PRO A 78 26.34 30.38 -22.12
CA PRO A 78 26.61 29.75 -23.41
C PRO A 78 27.90 28.93 -23.38
N GLN A 79 27.79 27.62 -23.67
CA GLN A 79 28.94 26.79 -24.02
C GLN A 79 29.51 27.26 -25.36
N PRO A 80 30.84 27.39 -25.51
CA PRO A 80 31.44 27.83 -26.76
C PRO A 80 31.36 26.70 -27.81
N SER A 81 30.74 27.02 -28.94
CA SER A 81 30.78 26.26 -30.18
C SER A 81 32.22 26.11 -30.66
N LYS A 82 32.68 24.88 -30.87
CA LYS A 82 33.85 24.60 -31.72
C LYS A 82 33.37 23.90 -32.99
N ASP A 83 33.02 24.72 -33.97
CA ASP A 83 33.12 24.34 -35.37
C ASP A 83 34.57 24.58 -35.81
N THR A 84 35.21 23.56 -36.36
CA THR A 84 36.22 23.78 -37.40
C THR A 84 36.19 22.59 -38.34
N GLN A 85 35.68 22.86 -39.54
CA GLN A 85 35.80 22.02 -40.72
C GLN A 85 37.26 22.02 -41.20
N THR A 86 37.74 20.86 -41.66
CA THR A 86 38.59 20.80 -42.84
C THR A 86 38.35 19.48 -43.57
N GLU A 87 37.76 19.59 -44.76
CA GLU A 87 37.88 18.64 -45.88
C GLU A 87 39.38 18.57 -46.28
N GLU A 88 39.97 17.55 -46.89
CA GLU A 88 39.62 16.88 -48.15
C GLU A 88 40.48 15.60 -48.34
N GLU A 89 39.88 14.65 -49.08
CA GLU A 89 40.45 13.81 -50.16
C GLU A 89 41.56 12.76 -49.94
N GLY A 90 41.34 11.58 -50.54
CA GLY A 90 42.42 10.64 -50.87
C GLY A 90 42.07 9.16 -51.16
N LEU A 91 41.30 8.90 -52.22
CA LEU A 91 41.42 7.79 -53.19
C LEU A 91 41.68 6.30 -52.75
N ALA A 92 40.69 5.48 -53.11
CA ALA A 92 40.77 4.30 -54.00
C ALA A 92 41.21 2.88 -53.51
N LYS A 93 40.22 1.98 -53.64
CA LYS A 93 40.22 0.61 -54.24
C LYS A 93 41.04 -0.53 -53.61
N GLY A 94 40.35 -1.66 -53.42
CA GLY A 94 40.82 -2.96 -53.94
C GLY A 94 40.83 -4.15 -52.97
N ASP A 95 39.89 -5.07 -53.21
CA ASP A 95 40.02 -6.54 -53.20
C ASP A 95 40.22 -7.38 -51.92
N GLN A 96 39.13 -8.10 -51.61
CA GLN A 96 38.97 -9.57 -51.50
C GLN A 96 39.96 -10.51 -50.77
N GLU A 97 39.29 -11.40 -50.01
CA GLU A 97 39.58 -12.81 -49.68
C GLU A 97 40.54 -13.16 -48.53
N GLY A 98 40.05 -14.01 -47.62
CA GLY A 98 40.86 -14.71 -46.61
C GLY A 98 40.04 -15.27 -45.44
N ASP A 99 39.83 -16.57 -45.47
CA ASP A 99 38.96 -17.40 -44.63
C ASP A 99 39.46 -17.65 -43.18
N LEU A 100 38.52 -18.08 -42.30
CA LEU A 100 38.68 -18.93 -41.09
C LEU A 100 39.44 -18.38 -39.85
N GLU A 101 38.71 -18.16 -38.74
CA GLU A 101 38.64 -19.13 -37.62
C GLU A 101 37.70 -18.65 -36.49
N LYS A 102 36.89 -19.59 -36.00
CA LYS A 102 35.95 -19.42 -34.89
C LYS A 102 36.69 -19.36 -33.55
N GLY A 103 36.49 -18.28 -32.81
CA GLY A 103 36.78 -18.19 -31.39
C GLY A 103 35.66 -17.43 -30.69
N GLU A 104 34.77 -18.15 -30.01
CA GLU A 104 33.73 -17.59 -29.15
C GLU A 104 34.37 -16.79 -28.01
N LYS A 105 34.08 -15.50 -27.94
CA LYS A 105 34.22 -14.69 -26.72
C LYS A 105 32.97 -13.84 -26.56
N GLU A 106 32.22 -14.15 -25.52
CA GLU A 106 31.12 -13.37 -24.97
C GLU A 106 31.60 -11.93 -24.71
N SER A 107 31.07 -10.99 -25.48
CA SER A 107 31.17 -9.57 -25.21
C SER A 107 30.07 -9.18 -24.22
N ALA A 108 30.42 -9.13 -22.94
CA ALA A 108 29.66 -8.38 -21.94
C ALA A 108 29.81 -6.88 -22.27
N GLU A 109 28.80 -6.32 -22.93
CA GLU A 109 28.65 -4.88 -23.08
C GLU A 109 28.37 -4.28 -21.70
N SER A 110 29.41 -3.65 -21.15
CA SER A 110 29.31 -2.85 -19.93
C SER A 110 28.91 -1.43 -20.32
N GLU A 111 27.61 -1.18 -20.32
CA GLU A 111 27.07 0.18 -20.29
C GLU A 111 27.47 0.84 -18.96
N LYS A 112 28.61 1.52 -18.97
CA LYS A 112 28.97 2.49 -17.93
C LYS A 112 28.08 3.72 -18.12
N GLU A 113 26.90 3.71 -17.52
CA GLU A 113 26.17 4.95 -17.26
C GLU A 113 27.03 5.83 -16.33
N LYS A 114 27.44 6.98 -16.88
CA LYS A 114 28.04 8.08 -16.10
C LYS A 114 26.98 8.62 -15.16
N ASP A 115 27.02 8.18 -13.91
CA ASP A 115 26.27 8.80 -12.82
C ASP A 115 26.88 10.17 -12.52
N SER A 116 26.45 11.18 -13.27
CA SER A 116 26.64 12.57 -12.87
C SER A 116 25.62 12.86 -11.77
N THR A 117 26.09 13.20 -10.58
CA THR A 117 25.37 13.79 -9.45
C THR A 117 24.53 15.00 -9.88
N GLN A 118 23.39 14.76 -10.50
CA GLN A 118 22.32 15.75 -10.68
C GLN A 118 21.46 15.72 -9.42
N SER A 119 21.37 16.87 -8.76
CA SER A 119 20.38 17.15 -7.72
C SER A 119 19.01 16.65 -8.21
N LYS A 120 18.43 15.65 -7.52
CA LYS A 120 17.17 14.98 -7.90
C LYS A 120 16.00 15.91 -7.69
N CYS A 121 15.86 16.88 -8.57
CA CYS A 121 14.73 17.77 -8.55
C CYS A 121 13.54 17.17 -9.31
N TRP A 122 12.40 17.09 -8.64
CA TRP A 122 11.13 16.60 -9.17
C TRP A 122 10.23 17.78 -9.56
N SER A 123 9.64 17.72 -10.75
CA SER A 123 8.57 18.61 -11.20
C SER A 123 7.33 17.80 -11.56
N GLN A 124 6.17 18.46 -11.60
CA GLN A 124 4.93 17.79 -11.98
C GLN A 124 5.02 17.20 -13.40
N ASN A 125 5.59 17.94 -14.35
CA ASN A 125 5.75 17.46 -15.73
C ASN A 125 6.64 16.21 -15.78
N LYS A 126 7.75 16.18 -15.03
CA LYS A 126 8.63 15.00 -14.96
C LYS A 126 7.94 13.79 -14.34
N LEU A 127 7.08 13.97 -13.34
CA LEU A 127 6.31 12.85 -12.78
C LEU A 127 5.24 12.35 -13.75
N LYS A 128 4.56 13.27 -14.44
CA LYS A 128 3.55 12.94 -15.45
C LYS A 128 4.12 12.16 -16.64
N THR A 129 5.34 12.41 -17.08
CA THR A 129 5.96 11.59 -18.15
C THR A 129 6.26 10.16 -17.69
N LEU A 130 6.37 9.92 -16.39
CA LEU A 130 6.62 8.60 -15.80
C LEU A 130 5.35 7.87 -15.37
N TYR A 131 4.16 8.34 -15.77
CA TYR A 131 2.87 7.87 -15.25
C TYR A 131 2.72 6.33 -15.24
N ARG A 132 3.21 5.63 -16.29
CA ARG A 132 3.11 4.17 -16.44
C ARG A 132 3.91 3.36 -15.42
N LYS A 133 4.89 3.98 -14.76
CA LYS A 133 5.74 3.32 -13.76
C LYS A 133 5.12 3.35 -12.36
N PHE A 134 3.94 3.94 -12.21
CA PHE A 134 3.20 3.94 -10.96
C PHE A 134 2.18 2.81 -10.93
N ASN A 135 2.00 2.22 -9.75
CA ASN A 135 0.88 1.37 -9.41
C ASN A 135 0.38 1.81 -8.02
N LEU A 136 -0.66 2.64 -8.04
CA LEU A 136 -1.23 3.33 -6.87
C LEU A 136 -2.51 2.60 -6.46
N ASP A 137 -2.43 1.85 -5.37
CA ASP A 137 -3.57 1.14 -4.81
C ASP A 137 -4.60 2.11 -4.24
N LEU A 138 -5.87 1.94 -4.62
CA LEU A 138 -6.97 2.56 -3.89
C LEU A 138 -7.10 1.93 -2.50
N ALA A 139 -6.91 0.61 -2.39
CA ALA A 139 -7.10 -0.18 -1.16
C ALA A 139 -5.88 -1.03 -0.79
N PRO A 140 -4.73 -0.43 -0.45
CA PRO A 140 -3.51 -1.17 -0.14
C PRO A 140 -3.74 -2.18 0.99
N LYS A 141 -3.27 -3.42 0.79
CA LYS A 141 -3.39 -4.50 1.78
C LYS A 141 -2.11 -5.31 1.87
N LEU A 142 -1.74 -5.60 3.11
CA LEU A 142 -0.72 -6.58 3.44
C LEU A 142 -1.36 -7.92 3.75
N LEU A 143 -0.66 -8.98 3.40
CA LEU A 143 -1.11 -10.35 3.58
C LEU A 143 -0.29 -11.01 4.70
N TYR A 144 -0.95 -11.51 5.74
CA TYR A 144 -0.25 -12.39 6.69
C TYR A 144 0.27 -13.62 5.96
N SER A 145 1.54 -13.95 6.21
CA SER A 145 2.18 -15.13 5.62
C SER A 145 1.42 -16.42 5.96
N ARG A 146 0.77 -16.48 7.13
CA ARG A 146 -0.20 -17.52 7.55
C ARG A 146 -1.62 -16.97 7.66
N GLY A 147 -2.08 -16.25 6.63
CA GLY A 147 -3.45 -15.78 6.52
C GLY A 147 -4.32 -16.68 5.63
N SER A 148 -5.64 -16.65 5.85
CA SER A 148 -6.61 -17.41 5.04
C SER A 148 -6.49 -17.15 3.54
N LEU A 149 -6.25 -15.89 3.13
CA LEU A 149 -6.07 -15.54 1.73
C LEU A 149 -4.78 -16.14 1.14
N VAL A 150 -3.67 -16.17 1.89
CA VAL A 150 -2.42 -16.80 1.41
C VAL A 150 -2.61 -18.32 1.28
N GLU A 151 -3.26 -18.96 2.24
CA GLU A 151 -3.58 -20.40 2.14
C GLU A 151 -4.54 -20.68 0.98
N LEU A 152 -5.50 -19.79 0.72
CA LEU A 152 -6.39 -19.90 -0.43
C LEU A 152 -5.61 -19.78 -1.75
N LEU A 153 -4.73 -18.78 -1.89
CA LEU A 153 -3.89 -18.59 -3.09
C LEU A 153 -3.01 -19.82 -3.38
N ILE A 154 -2.49 -20.47 -2.34
CA ILE A 154 -1.68 -21.69 -2.46
C ILE A 154 -2.55 -22.87 -2.86
N SER A 155 -3.63 -23.15 -2.10
CA SER A 155 -4.50 -24.32 -2.31
C SER A 155 -5.28 -24.27 -3.63
N SER A 156 -5.70 -23.08 -4.07
CA SER A 156 -6.34 -22.86 -5.37
C SER A 156 -5.33 -22.72 -6.53
N ASN A 157 -4.03 -22.75 -6.22
CA ASN A 157 -2.96 -22.67 -7.20
C ASN A 157 -2.92 -21.36 -8.01
N ILE A 158 -3.59 -20.31 -7.50
CA ILE A 158 -3.66 -18.96 -8.07
C ILE A 158 -2.34 -18.21 -7.84
N ALA A 159 -1.58 -18.56 -6.80
CA ALA A 159 -0.33 -17.90 -6.44
C ALA A 159 0.69 -17.81 -7.61
N ARG A 160 0.57 -18.65 -8.64
CA ARG A 160 1.38 -18.59 -9.87
C ARG A 160 1.18 -17.33 -10.72
N TYR A 161 0.09 -16.59 -10.51
CA TYR A 161 -0.25 -15.40 -11.30
C TYR A 161 0.26 -14.09 -10.70
N ALA A 162 0.77 -14.12 -9.47
CA ALA A 162 1.28 -12.94 -8.79
C ALA A 162 2.60 -13.26 -8.08
N GLU A 163 3.46 -12.26 -8.00
CA GLU A 163 4.67 -12.33 -7.19
C GLU A 163 4.45 -11.57 -5.89
N PHE A 164 5.14 -12.00 -4.83
CA PHE A 164 5.01 -11.41 -3.51
C PHE A 164 6.39 -11.08 -2.95
N ARG A 165 6.46 -9.97 -2.23
CA ARG A 165 7.65 -9.56 -1.47
C ARG A 165 7.32 -9.54 0.01
N SER A 166 8.24 -10.02 0.84
CA SER A 166 8.12 -9.85 2.29
C SER A 166 8.21 -8.36 2.65
N VAL A 167 7.39 -7.92 3.60
CA VAL A 167 7.58 -6.62 4.26
C VAL A 167 8.97 -6.61 4.87
N SER A 168 9.77 -5.58 4.56
CA SER A 168 11.17 -5.52 4.99
C SER A 168 11.31 -5.16 6.46
N ARG A 169 10.44 -4.26 6.95
CA ARG A 169 10.45 -3.82 8.35
C ARG A 169 9.06 -3.40 8.85
N VAL A 170 8.86 -3.57 10.16
CA VAL A 170 7.76 -2.97 10.90
C VAL A 170 8.35 -1.84 11.74
N LEU A 171 7.74 -0.67 11.70
CA LEU A 171 8.13 0.48 12.51
C LEU A 171 7.08 0.75 13.59
N THR A 172 7.52 1.47 14.61
CA THR A 172 6.66 2.10 15.61
C THR A 172 7.07 3.55 15.81
N TYR A 173 6.13 4.41 16.19
CA TYR A 173 6.40 5.77 16.61
C TYR A 173 6.22 5.86 18.12
N ILE A 174 7.29 6.14 18.85
CA ILE A 174 7.30 6.23 20.30
C ILE A 174 8.31 7.29 20.73
N ASN A 175 8.00 8.08 21.77
CA ASN A 175 8.87 9.15 22.27
C ASN A 175 9.38 10.09 21.17
N ASP A 176 8.48 10.47 20.26
CA ASP A 176 8.74 11.32 19.11
C ASP A 176 9.79 10.81 18.10
N LYS A 177 10.02 9.49 18.08
CA LYS A 177 11.00 8.83 17.21
C LYS A 177 10.39 7.64 16.49
N LEU A 178 10.80 7.48 15.22
CA LEU A 178 10.54 6.26 14.46
C LEU A 178 11.59 5.21 14.79
N GLU A 179 11.13 4.02 15.20
CA GLU A 179 11.99 2.91 15.59
C GLU A 179 11.59 1.64 14.88
N THR A 180 12.57 0.75 14.62
CA THR A 180 12.29 -0.56 14.03
C THR A 180 11.85 -1.54 15.11
N VAL A 181 10.73 -2.21 14.87
CA VAL A 181 10.16 -3.20 15.77
C VAL A 181 10.92 -4.53 15.62
N PRO A 182 11.47 -5.09 16.71
CA PRO A 182 12.09 -6.41 16.69
C PRO A 182 11.10 -7.49 16.26
N CYS A 183 11.41 -8.22 15.18
CA CYS A 183 10.52 -9.25 14.62
C CYS A 183 11.05 -10.68 14.80
N SER A 184 12.23 -10.85 15.40
CA SER A 184 12.78 -12.16 15.77
C SER A 184 13.29 -12.17 17.20
N ARG A 185 13.51 -13.37 17.77
CA ARG A 185 14.18 -13.49 19.07
C ARG A 185 15.56 -12.81 19.03
N ALA A 186 16.31 -12.97 17.92
CA ALA A 186 17.60 -12.35 17.75
C ALA A 186 17.51 -10.81 17.75
N ASP A 187 16.48 -10.24 17.12
CA ASP A 187 16.23 -8.79 17.11
C ASP A 187 15.89 -8.29 18.52
N VAL A 188 15.06 -9.03 19.27
CA VAL A 188 14.72 -8.69 20.66
C VAL A 188 15.97 -8.71 21.53
N PHE A 189 16.89 -9.67 21.31
CA PHE A 189 18.15 -9.71 22.03
C PHE A 189 19.09 -8.55 21.66
N SER A 190 19.15 -8.15 20.39
CA SER A 190 20.08 -7.12 19.91
C SER A 190 19.63 -5.68 20.16
N THR A 191 18.32 -5.41 20.25
CA THR A 191 17.82 -4.04 20.43
C THR A 191 18.25 -3.42 21.77
N LYS A 192 18.56 -2.12 21.75
CA LYS A 192 18.87 -1.31 22.94
C LYS A 192 17.66 -0.55 23.48
N GLU A 193 16.58 -0.46 22.70
CA GLU A 193 15.35 0.28 23.05
C GLU A 193 14.46 -0.46 24.06
N ILE A 194 14.81 -1.71 24.37
CA ILE A 194 14.12 -2.56 25.34
C ILE A 194 15.16 -3.05 26.37
N SER A 195 14.92 -2.81 27.65
CA SER A 195 15.81 -3.25 28.73
C SER A 195 15.79 -4.79 28.89
N VAL A 196 16.80 -5.35 29.56
CA VAL A 196 16.89 -6.81 29.79
C VAL A 196 15.68 -7.34 30.57
N VAL A 197 15.15 -6.56 31.52
CA VAL A 197 13.95 -6.92 32.29
C VAL A 197 12.73 -6.94 31.37
N GLU A 198 12.57 -5.90 30.56
CA GLU A 198 11.47 -5.81 29.59
C GLU A 198 11.52 -6.93 28.55
N LYS A 199 12.71 -7.32 28.05
CA LYS A 199 12.86 -8.47 27.14
C LYS A 199 12.28 -9.75 27.74
N ARG A 200 12.53 -10.01 29.04
CA ARG A 200 11.98 -11.19 29.73
C ARG A 200 10.46 -11.12 29.86
N MET A 201 9.93 -9.95 30.20
CA MET A 201 8.48 -9.72 30.32
C MET A 201 7.78 -9.90 28.97
N LEU A 202 8.35 -9.32 27.91
CA LEU A 202 7.85 -9.45 26.55
C LEU A 202 7.81 -10.91 26.12
N MET A 203 8.93 -11.63 26.24
CA MET A 203 8.98 -13.04 25.84
C MET A 203 7.98 -13.90 26.63
N LYS A 204 7.81 -13.66 27.93
CA LYS A 204 6.81 -14.36 28.74
C LYS A 204 5.39 -14.10 28.21
N LEU A 205 5.05 -12.85 27.94
CA LEU A 205 3.74 -12.47 27.40
C LEU A 205 3.48 -13.08 26.02
N LEU A 206 4.44 -12.98 25.10
CA LEU A 206 4.30 -13.51 23.75
C LEU A 206 4.11 -15.03 23.75
N THR A 207 4.80 -15.75 24.65
CA THR A 207 4.57 -17.19 24.86
C THR A 207 3.14 -17.47 25.31
N LEU A 208 2.63 -16.74 26.30
CA LEU A 208 1.26 -16.90 26.80
C LEU A 208 0.21 -16.71 25.69
N CYS A 209 0.33 -15.64 24.89
CA CYS A 209 -0.58 -15.40 23.77
C CYS A 209 -0.44 -16.46 22.66
N HIS A 210 0.78 -16.94 22.41
CA HIS A 210 1.01 -17.95 21.36
C HIS A 210 0.43 -19.33 21.72
N GLU A 211 0.49 -19.70 23.00
CA GLU A 211 0.04 -21.00 23.52
C GLU A 211 -1.47 -21.05 23.81
N TYR A 212 -2.15 -19.91 23.88
CA TYR A 212 -3.59 -19.83 24.18
C TYR A 212 -4.44 -20.84 23.40
N ALA A 213 -4.37 -20.84 22.06
CA ALA A 213 -5.21 -21.73 21.24
C ALA A 213 -4.73 -23.19 21.18
N LYS A 214 -3.62 -23.54 21.84
CA LYS A 214 -3.06 -24.90 21.81
C LYS A 214 -3.52 -25.76 22.98
N ASP A 215 -3.99 -25.14 24.06
CA ASP A 215 -4.41 -25.83 25.27
C ASP A 215 -5.83 -25.38 25.66
N PRO A 216 -6.86 -26.23 25.47
CA PRO A 216 -8.25 -25.94 25.84
C PRO A 216 -8.45 -25.70 27.35
N ASP A 217 -7.54 -26.19 28.20
CA ASP A 217 -7.60 -26.02 29.65
C ASP A 217 -6.87 -24.74 30.13
N ASN A 218 -6.38 -23.92 29.21
CA ASN A 218 -5.66 -22.69 29.54
C ASN A 218 -6.58 -21.63 30.17
N LYS A 219 -6.37 -21.37 31.47
CA LYS A 219 -7.14 -20.38 32.25
C LYS A 219 -6.54 -18.98 32.29
N GLU A 220 -5.49 -18.70 31.50
CA GLU A 220 -4.74 -17.43 31.56
C GLU A 220 -5.61 -16.20 31.26
N PHE A 221 -6.61 -16.35 30.39
CA PHE A 221 -7.51 -15.27 29.95
C PHE A 221 -8.88 -15.32 30.63
N GLN A 222 -9.08 -16.23 31.59
CA GLN A 222 -10.33 -16.34 32.31
C GLN A 222 -10.62 -15.06 33.10
N GLY A 223 -11.80 -14.47 32.92
CA GLY A 223 -12.21 -13.20 33.53
C GLY A 223 -11.81 -11.95 32.73
N PHE A 224 -11.39 -12.12 31.48
CA PHE A 224 -11.11 -11.04 30.52
C PHE A 224 -11.95 -11.15 29.23
N GLU A 225 -12.92 -12.06 29.18
CA GLU A 225 -13.76 -12.31 28.01
C GLU A 225 -14.51 -11.05 27.54
N ASP A 226 -15.04 -10.29 28.49
CA ASP A 226 -15.76 -9.03 28.25
C ASP A 226 -14.90 -7.76 28.46
N LYS A 227 -13.58 -7.92 28.57
CA LYS A 227 -12.64 -6.83 28.81
C LYS A 227 -11.84 -6.47 27.56
N THR A 228 -11.22 -5.31 27.59
CA THR A 228 -10.29 -4.86 26.55
C THR A 228 -8.94 -5.57 26.68
N PHE A 229 -8.21 -5.61 25.57
CA PHE A 229 -6.87 -6.16 25.56
C PHE A 229 -5.91 -5.35 26.45
N VAL A 230 -6.10 -4.04 26.52
CA VAL A 230 -5.28 -3.16 27.38
C VAL A 230 -5.46 -3.50 28.86
N GLU A 231 -6.68 -3.74 29.33
CA GLU A 231 -6.92 -4.16 30.72
C GLU A 231 -6.21 -5.48 31.06
N TYR A 232 -6.15 -6.41 30.10
CA TYR A 232 -5.36 -7.62 30.26
C TYR A 232 -3.85 -7.34 30.30
N LEU A 233 -3.33 -6.51 29.39
CA LEU A 233 -1.91 -6.13 29.37
C LEU A 233 -1.48 -5.43 30.66
N ASP A 234 -2.32 -4.55 31.19
CA ASP A 234 -2.10 -3.85 32.46
C ASP A 234 -2.06 -4.84 33.64
N SER A 235 -2.90 -5.88 33.62
CA SER A 235 -2.86 -6.94 34.65
C SER A 235 -1.52 -7.68 34.70
N LYS A 236 -0.78 -7.72 33.59
CA LYS A 236 0.56 -8.33 33.50
C LYS A 236 1.68 -7.38 33.94
N LYS A 237 1.34 -6.16 34.38
CA LYS A 237 2.26 -5.14 34.90
C LYS A 237 3.36 -4.80 33.90
N LEU A 238 3.03 -4.73 32.61
CA LEU A 238 3.97 -4.33 31.56
C LEU A 238 4.41 -2.88 31.77
N THR A 239 5.61 -2.55 31.31
CA THR A 239 6.03 -1.15 31.23
C THR A 239 5.21 -0.44 30.13
N PRO A 240 5.01 0.88 30.22
CA PRO A 240 4.34 1.64 29.16
C PRO A 240 4.98 1.44 27.77
N ASN A 241 6.31 1.31 27.75
CA ASN A 241 7.09 1.00 26.55
C ASN A 241 6.65 -0.36 25.94
N LEU A 242 6.65 -1.44 26.73
CA LEU A 242 6.23 -2.75 26.23
C LEU A 242 4.76 -2.80 25.83
N LEU A 243 3.89 -2.14 26.59
CA LEU A 243 2.48 -2.04 26.24
C LEU A 243 2.31 -1.43 24.86
N HIS A 244 3.03 -0.33 24.56
CA HIS A 244 3.04 0.32 23.25
C HIS A 244 3.45 -0.65 22.12
N TYR A 245 4.59 -1.35 22.28
CA TYR A 245 5.05 -2.33 21.30
C TYR A 245 4.03 -3.44 21.06
N VAL A 246 3.49 -4.02 22.13
CA VAL A 246 2.55 -5.14 22.02
C VAL A 246 1.22 -4.70 21.42
N LEU A 247 0.65 -3.59 21.89
CA LEU A 247 -0.65 -3.10 21.47
C LEU A 247 -0.63 -2.62 20.01
N TYR A 248 0.31 -1.73 19.67
CA TYR A 248 0.30 -1.04 18.39
C TYR A 248 1.10 -1.75 17.30
N ALA A 249 2.29 -2.27 17.60
CA ALA A 249 3.14 -2.86 16.57
C ALA A 249 2.83 -4.34 16.31
N ILE A 250 2.58 -5.13 17.36
CA ILE A 250 2.37 -6.58 17.25
C ILE A 250 0.89 -6.91 17.02
N ALA A 251 0.03 -6.49 17.96
CA ALA A 251 -1.41 -6.75 17.88
C ALA A 251 -2.11 -5.80 16.89
N MET A 252 -1.48 -4.67 16.52
CA MET A 252 -2.06 -3.66 15.62
C MET A 252 -3.48 -3.26 16.04
N SER A 253 -3.64 -2.96 17.32
CA SER A 253 -4.93 -2.81 18.01
C SER A 253 -5.03 -1.48 18.76
N THR A 254 -6.24 -1.07 19.11
CA THR A 254 -6.51 0.17 19.87
C THR A 254 -6.86 -0.16 21.32
N HIS A 255 -6.99 0.88 22.16
CA HIS A 255 -7.47 0.71 23.54
C HIS A 255 -8.89 0.11 23.64
N LYS A 256 -9.68 0.19 22.56
CA LYS A 256 -11.05 -0.34 22.50
C LYS A 256 -11.10 -1.81 22.09
N THR A 257 -9.98 -2.39 21.63
CA THR A 257 -9.98 -3.75 21.09
C THR A 257 -10.31 -4.76 22.20
N PRO A 258 -11.30 -5.64 22.00
CA PRO A 258 -11.61 -6.74 22.92
C PRO A 258 -10.38 -7.61 23.20
N CYS A 259 -10.28 -8.15 24.42
CA CYS A 259 -9.11 -8.91 24.86
C CYS A 259 -8.83 -10.09 23.93
N MET A 260 -9.84 -10.90 23.66
CA MET A 260 -9.68 -12.09 22.84
C MET A 260 -9.26 -11.76 21.40
N GLU A 261 -9.78 -10.67 20.85
CA GLU A 261 -9.36 -10.19 19.54
C GLU A 261 -7.88 -9.75 19.54
N GLY A 262 -7.43 -9.05 20.58
CA GLY A 262 -6.03 -8.67 20.74
C GLY A 262 -5.08 -9.86 20.85
N VAL A 263 -5.51 -10.91 21.56
CA VAL A 263 -4.77 -12.18 21.70
C VAL A 263 -4.66 -12.90 20.35
N GLU A 264 -5.77 -13.04 19.61
CA GLU A 264 -5.79 -13.66 18.28
C GLU A 264 -4.91 -12.90 17.29
N ARG A 265 -4.98 -11.57 17.28
CA ARG A 265 -4.13 -10.72 16.43
C ARG A 265 -2.65 -10.91 16.76
N THR A 266 -2.30 -10.95 18.04
CA THR A 266 -0.93 -11.24 18.52
C THR A 266 -0.48 -12.63 18.07
N GLN A 267 -1.32 -13.64 18.24
CA GLN A 267 -1.00 -15.01 17.83
C GLN A 267 -0.79 -15.12 16.32
N ARG A 268 -1.66 -14.48 15.52
CA ARG A 268 -1.54 -14.44 14.05
C ARG A 268 -0.25 -13.77 13.59
N PHE A 269 0.15 -12.68 14.26
CA PHE A 269 1.44 -12.04 14.02
C PHE A 269 2.59 -13.02 14.30
N LEU A 270 2.62 -13.62 15.49
CA LEU A 270 3.71 -14.52 15.92
C LEU A 270 3.82 -15.78 15.06
N THR A 271 2.70 -16.42 14.73
CA THR A 271 2.67 -17.64 13.90
C THR A 271 3.12 -17.38 12.46
N SER A 272 2.96 -16.15 11.98
CA SER A 272 3.34 -15.72 10.64
C SER A 272 4.82 -15.33 10.50
N LEU A 273 5.53 -15.07 11.61
CA LEU A 273 6.95 -14.71 11.58
C LEU A 273 7.81 -15.83 10.98
N GLY A 274 8.83 -15.45 10.21
CA GLY A 274 9.85 -16.37 9.71
C GLY A 274 9.41 -17.28 8.55
N ARG A 275 8.15 -17.21 8.06
CA ARG A 275 7.68 -18.10 6.97
C ARG A 275 8.33 -17.79 5.62
N TYR A 276 8.39 -16.50 5.25
CA TYR A 276 8.92 -16.03 3.96
C TYR A 276 9.93 -14.88 4.11
N GLY A 277 10.20 -14.47 5.34
CA GLY A 277 11.04 -13.33 5.70
C GLY A 277 11.02 -13.08 7.21
N ASN A 278 11.75 -12.06 7.66
CA ASN A 278 11.82 -11.74 9.09
C ASN A 278 10.49 -11.25 9.66
N THR A 279 9.69 -10.54 8.87
CA THR A 279 8.39 -10.00 9.27
C THR A 279 7.25 -10.96 8.89
N PRO A 280 6.02 -10.78 9.44
CA PRO A 280 4.94 -11.73 9.23
C PRO A 280 4.09 -11.48 7.98
N LEU A 281 4.46 -10.49 7.15
CA LEU A 281 3.57 -9.89 6.16
C LEU A 281 4.20 -9.89 4.77
N LEU A 282 3.34 -10.02 3.77
CA LEU A 282 3.68 -10.00 2.35
C LEU A 282 2.94 -8.85 1.65
N TRP A 283 3.57 -8.32 0.61
CA TRP A 283 3.02 -7.35 -0.33
C TRP A 283 2.98 -7.96 -1.73
N PRO A 284 1.85 -7.88 -2.45
CA PRO A 284 1.78 -8.27 -3.86
C PRO A 284 2.53 -7.27 -4.74
N MET A 285 3.43 -7.77 -5.60
CA MET A 285 4.13 -6.94 -6.59
C MET A 285 3.10 -6.26 -7.51
N TYR A 286 3.38 -5.01 -7.91
CA TYR A 286 2.43 -4.15 -8.65
C TYR A 286 1.17 -3.72 -7.87
N GLY A 287 1.08 -4.03 -6.57
CA GLY A 287 0.01 -3.57 -5.70
C GLY A 287 -1.10 -4.60 -5.48
N SER A 288 -1.97 -4.30 -4.51
CA SER A 288 -3.08 -5.17 -4.11
C SER A 288 -4.17 -5.32 -5.17
N GLY A 289 -4.24 -4.40 -6.14
CA GLY A 289 -5.14 -4.48 -7.30
C GLY A 289 -4.92 -5.69 -8.22
N GLU A 290 -3.79 -6.39 -8.09
CA GLU A 290 -3.56 -7.64 -8.81
C GLU A 290 -4.36 -8.81 -8.25
N LEU A 291 -4.74 -8.79 -6.97
CA LEU A 291 -5.42 -9.92 -6.32
C LEU A 291 -6.80 -10.21 -6.95
N PRO A 292 -7.71 -9.23 -7.15
CA PRO A 292 -8.98 -9.48 -7.84
C PRO A 292 -8.76 -10.06 -9.25
N GLN A 293 -7.78 -9.53 -9.99
CA GLN A 293 -7.48 -9.99 -11.35
C GLN A 293 -7.01 -11.45 -11.38
N CYS A 294 -6.23 -11.88 -10.39
CA CYS A 294 -5.80 -13.27 -10.26
C CYS A 294 -6.98 -14.24 -10.09
N PHE A 295 -7.96 -13.88 -9.26
CA PHE A 295 -9.20 -14.67 -9.12
C PHE A 295 -10.08 -14.60 -10.37
N CYS A 296 -10.16 -13.43 -11.02
CA CYS A 296 -10.89 -13.30 -12.28
C CYS A 296 -10.32 -14.23 -13.36
N ARG A 297 -8.99 -14.27 -13.48
CA ARG A 297 -8.30 -15.18 -14.39
C ARG A 297 -8.60 -16.64 -14.09
N LEU A 298 -8.59 -17.04 -12.81
CA LEU A 298 -8.96 -18.41 -12.44
C LEU A 298 -10.37 -18.74 -12.95
N CYS A 299 -11.35 -17.90 -12.66
CA CYS A 299 -12.72 -18.12 -13.10
C CYS A 299 -12.84 -18.16 -14.65
N ALA A 300 -12.09 -17.33 -15.38
CA ALA A 300 -12.05 -17.38 -16.84
C ALA A 300 -11.50 -18.70 -17.40
N VAL A 301 -10.46 -19.26 -16.76
CA VAL A 301 -9.88 -20.57 -17.13
C VAL A 301 -10.92 -21.69 -17.02
N PHE A 302 -11.88 -21.57 -16.09
CA PHE A 302 -12.97 -22.53 -15.91
C PHE A 302 -14.26 -22.16 -16.68
N GLY A 303 -14.17 -21.27 -17.67
CA GLY A 303 -15.28 -20.93 -18.57
C GLY A 303 -16.12 -19.72 -18.13
N GLY A 304 -15.72 -19.02 -17.08
CA GLY A 304 -16.35 -17.76 -16.68
C GLY A 304 -16.19 -16.68 -17.75
N VAL A 305 -17.28 -15.98 -18.07
CA VAL A 305 -17.30 -14.91 -19.07
C VAL A 305 -17.23 -13.55 -18.40
N TYR A 306 -16.27 -12.73 -18.82
CA TYR A 306 -16.05 -11.37 -18.30
C TYR A 306 -16.50 -10.32 -19.30
N HIS A 307 -17.06 -9.24 -18.78
CA HIS A 307 -17.44 -8.07 -19.57
C HIS A 307 -17.32 -6.82 -18.70
N LEU A 308 -16.31 -6.00 -19.03
CA LEU A 308 -16.11 -4.66 -18.48
C LEU A 308 -16.96 -3.64 -19.27
N LYS A 309 -17.07 -2.40 -18.77
CA LYS A 309 -17.93 -1.35 -19.35
C LYS A 309 -19.38 -1.80 -19.52
N ARG A 310 -19.86 -2.68 -18.64
CA ARG A 310 -21.21 -3.24 -18.72
C ARG A 310 -21.81 -3.36 -17.33
N ALA A 311 -22.71 -2.43 -17.04
CA ALA A 311 -23.48 -2.41 -15.80
C ALA A 311 -24.63 -3.42 -15.81
N ALA A 312 -25.00 -3.90 -14.63
CA ALA A 312 -26.34 -4.38 -14.36
C ALA A 312 -27.22 -3.16 -14.00
N ASN A 313 -28.24 -2.88 -14.80
CA ASN A 313 -29.13 -1.73 -14.59
C ASN A 313 -30.23 -2.05 -13.58
N SER A 314 -30.73 -3.29 -13.60
CA SER A 314 -31.80 -3.78 -12.71
C SER A 314 -31.65 -5.27 -12.47
N VAL A 315 -32.16 -5.73 -11.32
CA VAL A 315 -32.33 -7.14 -10.96
C VAL A 315 -33.76 -7.55 -11.26
N ILE A 316 -33.96 -8.73 -11.84
CA ILE A 316 -35.27 -9.33 -12.12
C ILE A 316 -35.59 -10.31 -11.01
N ILE A 317 -36.71 -10.09 -10.32
CA ILE A 317 -37.20 -10.95 -9.25
C ILE A 317 -38.51 -11.60 -9.69
N SER A 318 -38.58 -12.92 -9.54
CA SER A 318 -39.79 -13.71 -9.70
C SER A 318 -40.34 -14.11 -8.32
N GLN A 319 -41.65 -14.28 -8.22
CA GLN A 319 -42.28 -14.86 -7.03
C GLN A 319 -42.45 -16.36 -7.25
N GLN A 320 -41.76 -17.19 -6.47
CA GLN A 320 -41.89 -18.65 -6.49
C GLN A 320 -42.25 -19.13 -5.09
N GLU A 321 -43.36 -19.85 -4.96
CA GLU A 321 -43.85 -20.37 -3.66
C GLU A 321 -44.05 -19.30 -2.57
N GLY A 322 -44.20 -18.03 -2.95
CA GLY A 322 -44.34 -16.90 -2.03
C GLY A 322 -43.02 -16.26 -1.57
N GLU A 323 -41.89 -16.76 -2.07
CA GLU A 323 -40.56 -16.21 -1.79
C GLU A 323 -39.96 -15.51 -3.03
N PRO A 324 -39.19 -14.42 -2.84
CA PRO A 324 -38.51 -13.74 -3.92
C PRO A 324 -37.32 -14.58 -4.43
N HIS A 325 -37.33 -14.89 -5.72
CA HIS A 325 -36.23 -15.60 -6.38
C HIS A 325 -35.61 -14.76 -7.49
N CYS A 326 -34.27 -14.77 -7.58
CA CYS A 326 -33.57 -14.10 -8.68
C CYS A 326 -33.85 -14.83 -10.00
N ALA A 327 -34.35 -14.11 -10.99
CA ALA A 327 -34.64 -14.65 -12.33
C ALA A 327 -33.68 -14.10 -13.41
N GLY A 328 -32.81 -13.16 -13.03
CA GLY A 328 -31.86 -12.54 -13.94
C GLY A 328 -31.53 -11.09 -13.60
N ILE A 329 -30.86 -10.44 -14.54
CA ILE A 329 -30.57 -9.00 -14.55
C ILE A 329 -30.92 -8.40 -15.91
N VAL A 330 -31.18 -7.10 -15.92
CA VAL A 330 -31.23 -6.28 -17.13
C VAL A 330 -29.90 -5.55 -17.26
N SER A 331 -29.27 -5.66 -18.43
CA SER A 331 -28.03 -4.97 -18.77
C SER A 331 -28.18 -4.34 -20.15
N GLY A 332 -28.32 -3.02 -20.19
CA GLY A 332 -28.77 -2.26 -21.36
C GLY A 332 -30.17 -2.69 -21.79
N SER A 333 -30.33 -3.09 -23.04
CA SER A 333 -31.58 -3.60 -23.61
C SER A 333 -31.68 -5.13 -23.57
N GLN A 334 -30.80 -5.82 -22.83
CA GLN A 334 -30.75 -7.28 -22.79
C GLN A 334 -31.12 -7.85 -21.42
N ARG A 335 -31.90 -8.93 -21.42
CA ARG A 335 -32.10 -9.82 -20.28
C ARG A 335 -30.98 -10.86 -20.22
N LEU A 336 -30.35 -10.99 -19.06
CA LEU A 336 -29.44 -12.10 -18.74
C LEU A 336 -30.06 -12.92 -17.61
N SER A 337 -30.45 -14.17 -17.89
CA SER A 337 -31.13 -15.02 -16.90
C SER A 337 -30.11 -15.74 -16.01
N THR A 338 -30.36 -15.78 -14.71
CA THR A 338 -29.56 -16.51 -13.72
C THR A 338 -30.42 -16.86 -12.50
N GLU A 339 -30.10 -17.94 -11.82
CA GLU A 339 -30.73 -18.38 -10.56
C GLU A 339 -29.99 -17.80 -9.33
N HIS A 340 -28.69 -17.53 -9.48
CA HIS A 340 -27.84 -16.99 -8.42
C HIS A 340 -27.18 -15.69 -8.89
N LEU A 341 -27.21 -14.68 -8.03
CA LEU A 341 -26.60 -13.38 -8.27
C LEU A 341 -25.67 -13.02 -7.11
N VAL A 342 -24.39 -12.87 -7.40
CA VAL A 342 -23.41 -12.28 -6.48
C VAL A 342 -23.16 -10.85 -6.92
N MET A 343 -23.33 -9.90 -6.01
CA MET A 343 -23.16 -8.48 -6.29
C MET A 343 -22.45 -7.75 -5.15
N ALA A 344 -21.70 -6.71 -5.50
CA ALA A 344 -21.10 -5.83 -4.50
C ALA A 344 -22.18 -4.96 -3.84
N VAL A 345 -21.97 -4.60 -2.58
CA VAL A 345 -22.86 -3.71 -1.81
C VAL A 345 -23.09 -2.38 -2.53
N SER A 346 -22.09 -1.87 -3.26
CA SER A 346 -22.19 -0.64 -4.05
C SER A 346 -23.14 -0.72 -5.25
N ASP A 347 -23.33 -1.93 -5.81
CA ASP A 347 -24.18 -2.17 -6.98
C ASP A 347 -25.55 -2.72 -6.58
N ALA A 348 -25.71 -3.13 -5.32
CA ALA A 348 -26.94 -3.67 -4.79
C ALA A 348 -28.07 -2.63 -4.77
N PRO A 349 -29.31 -3.02 -5.13
CA PRO A 349 -30.49 -2.20 -4.84
C PRO A 349 -30.54 -1.80 -3.38
N LYS A 350 -30.93 -0.54 -3.12
CA LYS A 350 -31.08 -0.04 -1.73
C LYS A 350 -32.03 -0.89 -0.90
N THR A 351 -33.03 -1.51 -1.54
CA THR A 351 -34.00 -2.40 -0.90
C THR A 351 -33.41 -3.70 -0.40
N PHE A 352 -32.24 -4.12 -0.91
CA PHE A 352 -31.56 -5.34 -0.46
C PHE A 352 -30.65 -5.07 0.75
N LEU A 353 -30.39 -3.82 1.10
CA LEU A 353 -29.56 -3.50 2.26
C LEU A 353 -30.36 -3.71 3.54
N GLN A 354 -29.95 -4.66 4.38
CA GLN A 354 -30.55 -4.86 5.70
C GLN A 354 -30.21 -3.70 6.65
N SER A 355 -29.03 -3.13 6.50
CA SER A 355 -28.55 -1.98 7.25
C SER A 355 -27.70 -1.05 6.40
N ALA A 356 -27.72 0.25 6.72
CA ALA A 356 -26.77 1.20 6.12
C ALA A 356 -25.33 0.89 6.57
N PRO A 357 -24.31 1.22 5.76
CA PRO A 357 -22.92 1.16 6.19
C PRO A 357 -22.71 1.92 7.50
N THR A 358 -22.11 1.26 8.49
CA THR A 358 -21.96 1.77 9.87
C THR A 358 -20.80 2.77 10.03
N GLY A 359 -20.13 3.14 8.93
CA GLY A 359 -19.01 4.07 8.94
C GLY A 359 -18.30 4.15 7.59
N GLY A 360 -17.11 4.75 7.61
CA GLY A 360 -16.25 4.89 6.45
C GLY A 360 -14.79 4.68 6.77
N LEU A 361 -13.97 4.80 5.74
CA LEU A 361 -12.51 4.77 5.81
C LEU A 361 -11.97 6.12 5.32
N SER A 362 -10.93 6.58 6.00
CA SER A 362 -10.13 7.74 5.61
C SER A 362 -8.86 7.23 4.95
N ARG A 363 -8.61 7.63 3.70
CA ARG A 363 -7.44 7.18 2.91
C ARG A 363 -6.61 8.34 2.40
N GLY A 364 -5.31 8.12 2.35
CA GLY A 364 -4.32 9.02 1.78
C GLY A 364 -3.31 8.26 0.91
N ILE A 365 -2.97 8.83 -0.24
CA ILE A 365 -1.90 8.37 -1.12
C ILE A 365 -0.91 9.51 -1.29
N PHE A 366 0.36 9.27 -1.00
CA PHE A 366 1.40 10.28 -0.97
C PHE A 366 2.60 9.85 -1.80
N LEU A 367 3.16 10.77 -2.59
CA LEU A 367 4.44 10.57 -3.27
C LEU A 367 5.53 11.34 -2.53
N THR A 368 6.60 10.65 -2.15
CA THR A 368 7.74 11.25 -1.44
C THR A 368 9.05 11.02 -2.18
N ASP A 369 10.05 11.87 -1.94
CA ASP A 369 11.38 11.80 -2.57
C ASP A 369 12.33 10.79 -1.91
N ARG A 370 12.00 10.33 -0.70
CA ARG A 370 12.79 9.40 0.11
C ARG A 370 11.91 8.64 1.09
N SER A 371 12.53 7.64 1.74
CA SER A 371 11.88 6.86 2.78
C SER A 371 11.76 7.62 4.10
N MET A 372 10.68 7.37 4.85
CA MET A 372 10.41 7.90 6.20
C MET A 372 11.51 7.58 7.21
N LEU A 373 12.21 6.45 7.02
CA LEU A 373 13.37 6.09 7.83
C LEU A 373 14.49 5.61 6.91
N SER A 374 15.56 6.40 6.83
CA SER A 374 16.73 6.10 6.00
C SER A 374 17.31 4.72 6.32
N GLY A 375 17.75 4.01 5.28
CA GLY A 375 18.40 2.70 5.39
C GLY A 375 19.33 2.43 4.22
N ASN A 376 20.18 1.42 4.36
CA ASN A 376 21.18 1.06 3.34
C ASN A 376 20.58 0.43 2.08
N LYS A 377 19.34 -0.05 2.17
CA LYS A 377 18.59 -0.67 1.08
C LYS A 377 17.18 -0.11 1.09
N GLU A 378 16.52 -0.19 -0.06
CA GLU A 378 15.10 0.10 -0.14
C GLU A 378 14.31 -0.89 0.74
N MET A 379 13.42 -0.36 1.57
CA MET A 379 12.62 -1.13 2.52
C MET A 379 11.15 -0.96 2.19
N LEU A 380 10.41 -2.08 2.19
CA LEU A 380 8.96 -2.04 2.29
C LEU A 380 8.60 -1.98 3.77
N THR A 381 7.81 -0.98 4.14
CA THR A 381 7.60 -0.61 5.54
C THR A 381 6.12 -0.67 5.90
N LEU A 382 5.83 -1.28 7.05
CA LEU A 382 4.57 -1.10 7.76
C LEU A 382 4.82 -0.28 9.03
N LEU A 383 3.94 0.68 9.30
CA LEU A 383 3.85 1.39 10.56
C LEU A 383 2.37 1.45 10.98
N GLN A 384 2.08 1.08 12.23
CA GLN A 384 0.81 1.45 12.86
C GLN A 384 1.07 2.71 13.68
N PHE A 385 0.69 3.86 13.11
CA PHE A 385 0.89 5.13 13.78
C PHE A 385 -0.13 5.27 14.92
N PRO A 386 0.34 5.45 16.18
CA PRO A 386 -0.52 5.45 17.35
C PRO A 386 -1.50 6.62 17.33
N PRO A 387 -2.70 6.47 17.94
CA PRO A 387 -3.63 7.58 18.05
C PRO A 387 -3.09 8.65 19.03
N GLN A 388 -3.47 9.90 18.80
CA GLN A 388 -3.09 11.03 19.67
C GLN A 388 -3.83 11.04 21.01
N ASP A 389 -4.97 10.35 21.06
CA ASP A 389 -5.76 10.16 22.28
C ASP A 389 -6.23 8.70 22.39
N ALA A 390 -6.61 8.26 23.59
CA ALA A 390 -7.00 6.87 23.84
C ALA A 390 -8.27 6.42 23.09
N ASN A 391 -9.07 7.37 22.60
CA ASN A 391 -10.29 7.12 21.84
C ASN A 391 -10.07 7.20 20.31
N GLY A 392 -8.87 7.57 19.87
CA GLY A 392 -8.53 7.74 18.48
C GLY A 392 -8.34 6.41 17.76
N GLU A 393 -8.30 6.50 16.45
CA GLU A 393 -8.10 5.37 15.56
C GLU A 393 -6.62 5.27 15.17
N LEU A 394 -6.13 4.04 14.97
CA LEU A 394 -4.80 3.82 14.41
C LEU A 394 -4.76 4.24 12.95
N VAL A 395 -3.65 4.83 12.54
CA VAL A 395 -3.36 5.06 11.12
C VAL A 395 -2.38 3.99 10.65
N THR A 396 -2.86 3.07 9.81
CA THR A 396 -2.00 2.14 9.10
C THR A 396 -1.26 2.89 8.00
N VAL A 397 0.07 2.92 8.08
CA VAL A 397 0.97 3.53 7.11
C VAL A 397 1.76 2.43 6.41
N ILE A 398 1.65 2.35 5.09
CA ILE A 398 2.40 1.43 4.25
C ILE A 398 3.27 2.25 3.31
N GLU A 399 4.58 2.08 3.37
CA GLU A 399 5.52 2.70 2.44
C GLU A 399 6.10 1.62 1.51
N VAL A 400 5.97 1.89 0.22
CA VAL A 400 6.46 1.03 -0.87
C VAL A 400 7.31 1.87 -1.83
N GLY A 401 8.21 1.21 -2.55
CA GLY A 401 9.16 1.87 -3.43
C GLY A 401 9.31 1.17 -4.79
N PRO A 402 10.36 1.50 -5.55
CA PRO A 402 10.62 0.94 -6.87
C PRO A 402 10.75 -0.58 -6.88
N SER A 403 11.29 -1.17 -5.81
CA SER A 403 11.50 -2.61 -5.70
C SER A 403 10.22 -3.45 -5.60
N THR A 404 9.05 -2.80 -5.47
CA THR A 404 7.74 -3.45 -5.56
C THR A 404 6.97 -3.07 -6.82
N ASN A 405 7.63 -2.37 -7.76
CA ASN A 405 7.03 -1.77 -8.95
C ASN A 405 5.89 -0.79 -8.63
N ALA A 406 5.89 -0.17 -7.45
CA ALA A 406 4.85 0.80 -7.08
C ALA A 406 5.11 2.19 -7.70
N CYS A 407 6.37 2.55 -7.92
CA CYS A 407 6.76 3.86 -8.45
C CYS A 407 8.16 3.85 -9.13
N PRO A 408 8.51 4.90 -9.90
CA PRO A 408 9.85 5.09 -10.45
C PRO A 408 10.97 5.19 -9.41
N GLN A 409 12.21 4.94 -9.84
CA GLN A 409 13.42 5.14 -9.03
C GLN A 409 13.52 6.55 -8.43
N GLY A 410 13.93 6.61 -7.16
CA GLY A 410 14.05 7.87 -6.42
C GLY A 410 12.73 8.45 -5.89
N LEU A 411 11.67 7.65 -5.87
CA LEU A 411 10.38 7.97 -5.28
C LEU A 411 9.93 6.85 -4.36
N TYR A 412 9.00 7.18 -3.47
CA TYR A 412 8.24 6.23 -2.67
C TYR A 412 6.76 6.59 -2.72
N VAL A 413 5.92 5.57 -2.60
CA VAL A 413 4.48 5.73 -2.38
C VAL A 413 4.20 5.40 -0.93
N VAL A 414 3.62 6.35 -0.20
CA VAL A 414 3.13 6.13 1.15
C VAL A 414 1.62 6.11 1.10
N HIS A 415 1.04 5.02 1.56
CA HIS A 415 -0.39 4.90 1.77
C HIS A 415 -0.72 5.02 3.24
N MET A 416 -1.77 5.78 3.56
CA MET A 416 -2.30 5.87 4.92
C MET A 416 -3.78 5.48 4.92
N THR A 417 -4.20 4.73 5.94
CA THR A 417 -5.60 4.33 6.11
C THR A 417 -5.97 4.27 7.59
N CYS A 418 -7.14 4.82 7.94
CA CYS A 418 -7.77 4.64 9.24
C CYS A 418 -9.29 4.56 9.10
N ARG A 419 -9.96 4.18 10.19
CA ARG A 419 -11.42 4.31 10.31
C ARG A 419 -11.77 5.80 10.28
N GLN A 420 -12.78 6.15 9.49
CA GLN A 420 -13.22 7.53 9.33
C GLN A 420 -13.89 8.03 10.61
N VAL A 421 -13.45 9.19 11.08
CA VAL A 421 -14.12 9.96 12.14
C VAL A 421 -14.58 11.31 11.58
N LYS A 422 -13.77 11.94 10.73
CA LYS A 422 -14.08 13.22 10.06
C LYS A 422 -13.82 13.11 8.56
N SER A 423 -13.14 14.08 7.95
CA SER A 423 -12.59 13.97 6.61
C SER A 423 -11.26 13.22 6.62
N ALA A 424 -10.91 12.58 5.50
CA ALA A 424 -9.62 11.90 5.36
C ALA A 424 -8.42 12.82 5.61
N ARG A 425 -8.53 14.10 5.26
CA ARG A 425 -7.49 15.09 5.53
C ARG A 425 -7.29 15.35 7.02
N GLU A 426 -8.39 15.49 7.78
CA GLU A 426 -8.33 15.74 9.22
C GLU A 426 -7.87 14.51 9.99
N ASP A 427 -8.41 13.33 9.66
CA ASP A 427 -8.10 12.08 10.35
C ASP A 427 -6.62 11.68 10.18
N LEU A 428 -6.02 12.01 9.03
CA LEU A 428 -4.63 11.68 8.72
C LEU A 428 -3.64 12.81 9.05
N ALA A 429 -4.11 13.99 9.46
CA ALA A 429 -3.28 15.18 9.64
C ALA A 429 -2.11 14.97 10.61
N ALA A 430 -2.36 14.29 11.73
CA ALA A 430 -1.34 14.00 12.73
C ALA A 430 -0.20 13.16 12.13
N ALA A 431 -0.53 12.02 11.52
CA ALA A 431 0.46 11.14 10.90
C ALA A 431 1.23 11.85 9.78
N VAL A 432 0.54 12.61 8.91
CA VAL A 432 1.17 13.35 7.82
C VAL A 432 2.15 14.41 8.36
N SER A 433 1.72 15.24 9.31
CA SER A 433 2.57 16.30 9.87
C SER A 433 3.77 15.76 10.65
N THR A 434 3.63 14.60 11.30
CA THR A 434 4.70 13.93 12.02
C THR A 434 5.70 13.28 11.06
N LEU A 435 5.22 12.57 10.04
CA LEU A 435 6.05 11.70 9.21
C LEU A 435 6.60 12.40 7.96
N LEU A 436 5.92 13.42 7.42
CA LEU A 436 6.22 14.00 6.12
C LEU A 436 6.49 15.52 6.23
N HIS A 437 7.29 16.05 5.32
CA HIS A 437 7.50 17.48 5.16
C HIS A 437 6.51 18.03 4.13
N THR A 438 5.64 18.95 4.57
CA THR A 438 4.48 19.43 3.79
C THR A 438 4.63 20.84 3.24
N GLU A 439 5.76 21.50 3.45
CA GLU A 439 6.01 22.81 2.83
C GLU A 439 6.33 22.62 1.33
N PRO A 440 5.83 23.50 0.45
CA PRO A 440 6.16 23.44 -0.97
C PRO A 440 7.66 23.57 -1.21
N CYS A 441 8.21 22.72 -2.07
CA CYS A 441 9.61 22.79 -2.47
C CYS A 441 9.75 23.68 -3.71
N GLU A 442 10.46 24.81 -3.61
CA GLU A 442 10.73 25.74 -4.74
C GLU A 442 11.79 25.23 -5.73
N GLY A 443 11.97 23.90 -5.84
CA GLY A 443 12.90 23.30 -6.79
C GLY A 443 14.38 23.34 -6.36
N THR A 444 14.68 23.70 -5.12
CA THR A 444 16.02 23.56 -4.52
C THR A 444 15.96 22.51 -3.42
N TYR A 445 16.43 21.30 -3.72
CA TYR A 445 16.63 20.29 -2.68
C TYR A 445 17.77 20.75 -1.77
N ARG A 446 17.55 20.69 -0.45
CA ARG A 446 18.67 20.64 0.49
C ARG A 446 19.46 19.38 0.15
N SER A 447 20.68 19.55 -0.35
CA SER A 447 21.59 18.41 -0.51
C SER A 447 21.93 17.90 0.87
N ASP A 448 21.46 16.70 1.21
CA ASP A 448 22.06 15.96 2.31
C ASP A 448 23.46 15.53 1.85
N THR A 449 24.45 16.38 2.07
CA THR A 449 25.87 15.98 2.03
C THR A 449 26.17 15.13 3.26
N LEU A 450 25.61 13.91 3.27
CA LEU A 450 26.16 12.73 3.95
C LEU A 450 25.92 11.53 3.04
N SER A 451 26.35 11.65 1.78
CA SER A 451 26.59 10.51 0.92
C SER A 451 27.68 9.66 1.55
N GLN A 452 27.39 8.36 1.68
CA GLN A 452 28.28 7.29 2.13
C GLN A 452 29.65 7.42 1.46
N ALA A 453 30.64 7.96 2.19
CA ALA A 453 32.04 7.78 1.87
C ALA A 453 32.51 6.53 2.61
N THR A 454 32.74 5.45 1.86
CA THR A 454 33.41 4.24 2.33
C THR A 454 34.84 4.61 2.73
N LEU A 455 35.08 4.87 4.02
CA LEU A 455 36.44 4.97 4.55
C LEU A 455 37.00 3.56 4.74
N THR A 456 37.63 3.05 3.68
CA THR A 456 38.65 2.01 3.82
C THR A 456 39.82 2.59 4.61
N HIS A 457 39.92 2.25 5.89
CA HIS A 457 41.14 2.49 6.68
C HIS A 457 42.26 1.60 6.14
N LYS A 458 43.25 2.20 5.46
CA LYS A 458 44.61 1.67 5.43
C LYS A 458 45.32 2.15 6.69
N GLN A 459 45.79 1.20 7.50
CA GLN A 459 46.77 1.44 8.56
C GLN A 459 48.09 1.90 7.92
N GLU A 460 48.54 3.10 8.26
CA GLU A 460 49.96 3.45 8.29
C GLU A 460 50.22 4.39 9.49
N ASP A 461 51.45 4.31 9.98
CA ASP A 461 51.99 4.62 11.31
C ASP A 461 51.82 6.07 11.84
N GLY A 462 51.69 6.15 13.18
CA GLY A 462 52.37 7.09 14.08
C GLY A 462 52.18 8.61 13.92
N THR A 463 51.42 9.24 14.83
CA THR A 463 51.87 10.27 15.81
C THR A 463 50.69 10.94 16.50
N ASP A 464 50.80 11.11 17.83
CA ASP A 464 49.80 11.72 18.72
C ASP A 464 49.58 13.21 18.44
N VAL A 465 48.31 13.64 18.36
CA VAL A 465 47.89 15.01 18.69
C VAL A 465 46.51 14.99 19.37
N GLU A 466 46.41 15.79 20.43
CA GLU A 466 45.38 15.88 21.46
C GLU A 466 43.95 16.17 20.98
N GLY A 467 42.99 15.76 21.82
CA GLY A 467 41.57 15.75 21.56
C GLY A 467 40.90 17.12 21.45
N ALA A 468 39.97 17.19 20.50
CA ALA A 468 38.84 18.09 20.52
C ALA A 468 37.58 17.23 20.42
N GLU A 469 36.83 17.11 21.52
CA GLU A 469 35.51 16.49 21.54
C GLU A 469 34.58 17.26 20.59
N ILE A 470 34.29 16.68 19.43
CA ILE A 470 33.19 17.15 18.58
C ILE A 470 31.91 16.57 19.20
N SER A 471 31.15 17.43 19.86
CA SER A 471 29.80 17.15 20.33
C SER A 471 28.97 16.58 19.17
N GLN A 472 28.44 15.38 19.36
CA GLN A 472 27.42 14.78 18.49
C GLN A 472 26.14 15.63 18.58
N THR A 473 26.07 16.68 17.76
CA THR A 473 24.83 17.40 17.51
C THR A 473 23.88 16.44 16.79
N GLU A 474 22.75 16.14 17.43
CA GLU A 474 21.70 15.25 16.96
C GLU A 474 21.31 15.56 15.52
N CYS A 475 21.62 14.67 14.58
CA CYS A 475 21.04 14.68 13.24
C CYS A 475 19.54 14.36 13.39
N GLN A 476 18.69 15.36 13.56
CA GLN A 476 17.25 15.20 13.38
C GLN A 476 17.02 14.62 11.98
N ALA A 477 16.46 13.41 11.92
CA ALA A 477 16.14 12.77 10.66
C ALA A 477 15.22 13.70 9.85
N VAL A 478 15.70 14.16 8.69
CA VAL A 478 14.94 15.04 7.81
C VAL A 478 13.75 14.26 7.26
N LYS A 479 12.54 14.74 7.54
CA LYS A 479 11.29 14.14 7.04
C LYS A 479 11.31 14.09 5.51
N PRO A 480 10.76 13.05 4.86
CA PRO A 480 10.63 13.02 3.41
C PRO A 480 9.87 14.22 2.88
N GLN A 481 10.35 14.77 1.76
CA GLN A 481 9.64 15.82 1.06
C GLN A 481 8.39 15.21 0.41
N LEU A 482 7.22 15.72 0.77
CA LEU A 482 5.99 15.41 0.07
C LEU A 482 6.00 16.10 -1.29
N LEU A 483 5.69 15.37 -2.36
CA LEU A 483 5.66 15.85 -3.74
C LEU A 483 4.22 16.01 -4.23
N TRP A 484 3.37 15.05 -3.86
CA TRP A 484 1.97 14.99 -4.23
C TRP A 484 1.18 14.24 -3.15
N SER A 485 -0.06 14.66 -2.90
CA SER A 485 -0.98 13.97 -2.01
C SER A 485 -2.39 13.89 -2.61
N LEU A 486 -3.05 12.78 -2.33
CA LEU A 486 -4.48 12.59 -2.54
C LEU A 486 -5.11 12.07 -1.25
N TYR A 487 -6.18 12.72 -0.80
CA TYR A 487 -7.03 12.28 0.30
C TYR A 487 -8.42 11.97 -0.24
N PHE A 488 -9.07 10.95 0.33
CA PHE A 488 -10.47 10.67 0.06
C PHE A 488 -11.08 9.77 1.14
N ASN A 489 -12.40 9.87 1.31
CA ASN A 489 -13.19 8.97 2.13
C ASN A 489 -13.91 7.94 1.26
N CYS A 490 -14.11 6.74 1.80
CA CYS A 490 -14.96 5.72 1.18
C CYS A 490 -15.77 4.95 2.24
N PRO A 491 -16.86 4.26 1.89
CA PRO A 491 -17.72 3.60 2.86
C PRO A 491 -17.08 2.31 3.35
N GLU A 492 -17.31 1.97 4.61
CA GLU A 492 -16.92 0.67 5.16
C GLU A 492 -18.12 -0.28 5.05
N THR A 493 -18.04 -1.23 4.11
CA THR A 493 -19.14 -2.14 3.80
C THR A 493 -18.89 -3.58 4.26
N SER A 494 -17.87 -3.82 5.09
CA SER A 494 -17.49 -5.17 5.52
C SER A 494 -18.51 -5.85 6.41
N SER A 495 -19.38 -5.08 7.08
CA SER A 495 -20.44 -5.56 7.96
C SER A 495 -21.84 -5.32 7.38
N CYS A 496 -21.94 -5.02 6.08
CA CYS A 496 -23.22 -4.84 5.42
C CYS A 496 -23.74 -6.19 4.90
N ASP A 497 -24.92 -6.58 5.36
CA ASP A 497 -25.61 -7.77 4.85
C ASP A 497 -26.65 -7.38 3.78
N LEU A 498 -26.70 -8.19 2.73
CA LEU A 498 -27.74 -8.14 1.70
C LEU A 498 -28.83 -9.18 2.03
N SER A 499 -30.09 -8.77 1.97
CA SER A 499 -31.28 -9.62 2.15
C SER A 499 -31.62 -10.42 0.90
#